data_AF-A0A0L0FFE9-F1
#
_entry.id   AF-A0A0L0FFE9-F1
#
_cell.length_a   1.000
_cell.length_b   1.000
_cell.length_c   1.000
_cell.angle_alpha   90.00
_cell.angle_beta   90.00
_cell.angle_gamma   90.00
#
_symmetry.space_group_name_H-M   'P 1'
#
loop_
_entity.id
_entity.type
_entity.pdbx_description
1 polymer ?
#
loop_
_entity_poly.entity_id
_entity_poly.type
_entity_poly.pdbx_seq_one_letter_code
_entity_poly.pdbx_strand_id
1 'polypeptide(L)'
;MTRQAWDYVYLGGTYPADCAIPEENLAKLRTEFQYWYPVDLRVSGKDLVPNHLTFFLYTHCAVWGDKQFPKAVRANGHLLLNKAKMSKSTGNFMTLADAIKEFGADMTRFALADAGDGMDDANFESTTVNAAILRMYTQLEWTQSVLKGEEATRTGPSTSFHDKVLDSAINTAINAAHKAFSGMLYRDALKVGFYDLQNARNSYIAFQSPEDEDLNVDLLKRFIEVQALLLSPFCPHYTEEIWELLGKEGSIMNAAWPVAGDVDDEAIEGCLYIEDLAASMRAKLNNTKHPKKGKATNPTKVTITYTDVYPEWQQATLDTLAQLYQEDQETYENNKEIVGILKSIDSVKPHMKKVMTFVSQTKAAVSANGAQALKPVVRFREGEVLGHYTKYLSASIGLPVEIVCESKADKAEPKKPFISYSE
;
A
#
# COMPACT_ATOMS: atom_id res chain seq x y z
N MET A 1 -39.81 33.63 -1.94
CA MET A 1 -38.66 34.22 -1.24
C MET A 1 -38.25 35.49 -1.95
N THR A 2 -38.30 36.64 -1.26
CA THR A 2 -37.86 37.93 -1.80
C THR A 2 -36.33 38.07 -1.70
N ARG A 3 -35.74 39.09 -2.34
CA ARG A 3 -34.30 39.37 -2.24
C ARG A 3 -33.87 39.60 -0.79
N GLN A 4 -34.62 40.40 -0.04
CA GLN A 4 -34.31 40.71 1.37
C GLN A 4 -34.34 39.45 2.24
N ALA A 5 -35.22 38.50 1.95
CA ALA A 5 -35.24 37.22 2.67
C ALA A 5 -33.98 36.39 2.38
N TRP A 6 -33.45 36.42 1.15
CA TRP A 6 -32.17 35.79 0.82
C TRP A 6 -30.97 36.53 1.41
N ASP A 7 -30.99 37.85 1.42
CA ASP A 7 -29.94 38.68 2.04
C ASP A 7 -29.87 38.40 3.56
N TYR A 8 -31.02 38.19 4.22
CA TYR A 8 -31.08 37.75 5.62
C TYR A 8 -30.38 36.39 5.82
N VAL A 9 -30.68 35.41 4.97
CA VAL A 9 -30.13 34.04 5.08
C VAL A 9 -28.64 33.99 4.77
N TYR A 10 -28.20 34.62 3.67
CA TYR A 10 -26.84 34.41 3.13
C TYR A 10 -25.86 35.56 3.40
N LEU A 11 -26.34 36.78 3.59
CA LEU A 11 -25.50 37.99 3.72
C LEU A 11 -25.56 38.61 5.11
N GLY A 12 -26.36 38.03 6.02
CA GLY A 12 -26.53 38.55 7.37
C GLY A 12 -27.35 39.82 7.45
N GLY A 13 -28.23 40.07 6.47
CA GLY A 13 -29.19 41.17 6.49
C GLY A 13 -30.22 41.07 7.62
N THR A 14 -31.10 42.06 7.72
CA THR A 14 -32.22 42.11 8.69
C THR A 14 -33.44 41.35 8.18
N TYR A 15 -34.26 40.80 9.09
CA TYR A 15 -35.49 40.13 8.72
C TYR A 15 -36.45 41.10 7.98
N PRO A 16 -37.05 40.71 6.84
CA PRO A 16 -37.92 41.61 6.08
C PRO A 16 -39.28 41.77 6.77
N ALA A 17 -39.71 43.02 7.01
CA ALA A 17 -40.97 43.32 7.71
C ALA A 17 -42.21 42.70 7.02
N ASP A 18 -42.20 42.66 5.69
CA ASP A 18 -43.26 42.15 4.81
C ASP A 18 -42.97 40.71 4.32
N CYS A 19 -42.13 39.96 5.05
CA CYS A 19 -41.91 38.55 4.76
C CYS A 19 -43.07 37.68 5.22
N ALA A 20 -43.64 36.91 4.29
CA ALA A 20 -44.69 35.93 4.59
C ALA A 20 -44.17 34.68 5.33
N ILE A 21 -42.84 34.49 5.43
CA ILE A 21 -42.22 33.34 6.07
C ILE A 21 -41.76 33.76 7.47
N PRO A 22 -42.17 33.03 8.54
CA PRO A 22 -41.76 33.35 9.90
C PRO A 22 -40.24 33.45 10.06
N GLU A 23 -39.80 34.42 10.87
CA GLU A 23 -38.37 34.66 11.14
C GLU A 23 -37.66 33.40 11.65
N GLU A 24 -38.31 32.60 12.49
CA GLU A 24 -37.77 31.32 12.99
C GLU A 24 -37.34 30.39 11.85
N ASN A 25 -38.12 30.31 10.78
CA ASN A 25 -37.82 29.44 9.64
C ASN A 25 -36.65 30.00 8.82
N LEU A 26 -36.61 31.33 8.61
CA LEU A 26 -35.47 31.94 7.94
C LEU A 26 -34.19 31.87 8.78
N ALA A 27 -34.30 31.96 10.10
CA ALA A 27 -33.19 31.82 11.03
C ALA A 27 -32.62 30.40 10.97
N LYS A 28 -33.47 29.36 10.90
CA LYS A 28 -33.02 27.98 10.67
C LYS A 28 -32.23 27.85 9.37
N LEU A 29 -32.73 28.41 8.26
CA LEU A 29 -32.01 28.40 6.97
C LEU A 29 -30.65 29.13 7.06
N ARG A 30 -30.60 30.25 7.78
CA ARG A 30 -29.36 31.00 8.02
C ARG A 30 -28.36 30.16 8.83
N THR A 31 -28.81 29.51 9.90
CA THR A 31 -27.97 28.65 10.73
C THR A 31 -27.41 27.49 9.92
N GLU A 32 -28.23 26.81 9.10
CA GLU A 32 -27.77 25.74 8.21
C GLU A 32 -26.69 26.24 7.23
N PHE A 33 -26.91 27.40 6.59
CA PHE A 33 -25.90 28.00 5.72
C PHE A 33 -24.61 28.31 6.47
N GLN A 34 -24.70 28.95 7.64
CA GLN A 34 -23.54 29.31 8.44
C GLN A 34 -22.77 28.11 9.00
N TYR A 35 -23.44 26.97 9.18
CA TYR A 35 -22.82 25.73 9.62
C TYR A 35 -22.09 25.00 8.47
N TRP A 36 -22.74 24.86 7.32
CA TRP A 36 -22.22 24.05 6.20
C TRP A 36 -21.23 24.78 5.29
N TYR A 37 -21.29 26.11 5.22
CA TYR A 37 -20.33 26.88 4.42
C TYR A 37 -19.07 27.24 5.22
N PRO A 38 -17.91 27.39 4.57
CA PRO A 38 -17.70 27.36 3.11
C PRO A 38 -17.66 25.95 2.52
N VAL A 39 -17.73 25.85 1.19
CA VAL A 39 -17.57 24.57 0.46
C VAL A 39 -16.18 23.98 0.74
N ASP A 40 -16.11 22.88 1.49
CA ASP A 40 -14.85 22.22 1.85
C ASP A 40 -14.13 21.64 0.62
N LEU A 41 -14.88 20.93 -0.25
CA LEU A 41 -14.33 20.28 -1.42
C LEU A 41 -15.33 20.30 -2.59
N ARG A 42 -14.84 20.69 -3.76
CA ARG A 42 -15.55 20.56 -5.05
C ARG A 42 -14.77 19.63 -5.98
N VAL A 43 -15.36 18.50 -6.36
CA VAL A 43 -14.77 17.55 -7.32
C VAL A 43 -15.37 17.73 -8.71
N SER A 44 -14.55 17.64 -9.76
CA SER A 44 -15.05 17.74 -11.14
C SER A 44 -14.08 17.22 -12.20
N GLY A 45 -14.57 17.06 -13.44
CA GLY A 45 -13.72 16.84 -14.60
C GLY A 45 -12.87 18.06 -14.95
N LYS A 46 -11.68 17.84 -15.50
CA LYS A 46 -10.75 18.90 -15.93
C LYS A 46 -11.35 19.86 -16.96
N ASP A 47 -12.37 19.45 -17.70
CA ASP A 47 -13.10 20.27 -18.67
C ASP A 47 -13.87 21.43 -18.04
N LEU A 48 -14.22 21.36 -16.76
CA LEU A 48 -14.94 22.43 -16.06
C LEU A 48 -14.00 23.50 -15.47
N VAL A 49 -12.68 23.25 -15.44
CA VAL A 49 -11.68 24.21 -14.94
C VAL A 49 -11.76 25.56 -15.65
N PRO A 50 -11.68 25.63 -17.00
CA PRO A 50 -11.66 26.92 -17.71
C PRO A 50 -13.03 27.64 -17.76
N ASN A 51 -14.09 27.07 -17.19
CA ASN A 51 -15.44 27.66 -17.22
C ASN A 51 -16.10 27.63 -15.84
N HIS A 52 -16.90 26.62 -15.52
CA HIS A 52 -17.72 26.52 -14.32
C HIS A 52 -16.90 26.72 -13.04
N LEU A 53 -15.75 26.05 -12.90
CA LEU A 53 -14.93 26.18 -11.69
C LEU A 53 -14.30 27.57 -11.57
N THR A 54 -13.98 28.21 -12.69
CA THR A 54 -13.54 29.62 -12.70
C THR A 54 -14.68 30.55 -12.29
N PHE A 55 -15.88 30.40 -12.89
CA PHE A 55 -17.05 31.20 -12.54
C PHE A 55 -17.55 30.95 -11.11
N PHE A 56 -17.37 29.73 -10.61
CA PHE A 56 -17.65 29.35 -9.23
C PHE A 56 -16.85 30.22 -8.27
N LEU A 57 -15.54 30.39 -8.48
CA LEU A 57 -14.71 31.28 -7.66
C LEU A 57 -15.11 32.75 -7.81
N TYR A 58 -15.30 33.24 -9.04
CA TYR A 58 -15.73 34.63 -9.27
C TYR A 58 -17.06 34.96 -8.57
N THR A 59 -18.04 34.05 -8.66
CA THR A 59 -19.36 34.26 -8.05
C THR A 59 -19.27 34.25 -6.53
N HIS A 60 -18.50 33.34 -5.93
CA HIS A 60 -18.32 33.32 -4.48
C HIS A 60 -17.64 34.60 -3.98
N CYS A 61 -16.60 35.06 -4.68
CA CYS A 61 -15.93 36.32 -4.36
C CYS A 61 -16.86 37.52 -4.51
N ALA A 62 -17.65 37.58 -5.57
CA ALA A 62 -18.56 38.70 -5.82
C ALA A 62 -19.69 38.81 -4.78
N VAL A 63 -20.17 37.68 -4.25
CA VAL A 63 -21.29 37.66 -3.30
C VAL A 63 -20.81 37.81 -1.85
N TRP A 64 -19.75 37.11 -1.45
CA TRP A 64 -19.31 37.02 -0.05
C TRP A 64 -17.90 37.54 0.21
N GLY A 65 -17.17 37.99 -0.82
CA GLY A 65 -15.74 38.27 -0.72
C GLY A 65 -14.98 37.03 -0.27
N ASP A 66 -14.07 37.22 0.68
CA ASP A 66 -13.23 36.13 1.20
C ASP A 66 -13.92 35.29 2.29
N LYS A 67 -15.07 35.73 2.82
CA LYS A 67 -15.71 35.11 4.00
C LYS A 67 -16.22 33.70 3.76
N GLN A 68 -16.65 33.42 2.53
CA GLN A 68 -17.26 32.15 2.13
C GLN A 68 -16.54 31.53 0.92
N PHE A 69 -15.24 31.82 0.79
CA PHE A 69 -14.46 31.33 -0.33
C PHE A 69 -14.29 29.80 -0.25
N PRO A 70 -14.45 29.06 -1.36
CA PRO A 70 -14.27 27.61 -1.37
C PRO A 70 -12.87 27.19 -0.91
N LYS A 71 -12.76 26.12 -0.11
CA LYS A 71 -11.49 25.68 0.47
C LYS A 71 -10.64 24.86 -0.49
N ALA A 72 -11.25 23.92 -1.23
CA ALA A 72 -10.52 23.04 -2.15
C ALA A 72 -11.33 22.69 -3.42
N VAL A 73 -10.61 22.52 -4.52
CA VAL A 73 -11.13 22.00 -5.79
C VAL A 73 -10.20 20.89 -6.27
N ARG A 74 -10.75 19.71 -6.57
CA ARG A 74 -10.00 18.58 -7.12
C ARG A 74 -10.54 18.22 -8.50
N ALA A 75 -9.69 18.32 -9.51
CA ALA A 75 -10.04 17.98 -10.88
C ALA A 75 -9.47 16.61 -11.28
N ASN A 76 -10.30 15.79 -11.93
CA ASN A 76 -9.91 14.49 -12.49
C ASN A 76 -9.96 14.49 -14.03
N GLY A 77 -9.28 13.53 -14.66
CA GLY A 77 -9.39 13.30 -16.10
C GLY A 77 -10.76 12.77 -16.54
N HIS A 78 -10.94 12.61 -17.84
CA HIS A 78 -12.15 11.97 -18.37
C HIS A 78 -12.08 10.46 -18.14
N LEU A 79 -13.25 9.84 -17.98
CA LEU A 79 -13.34 8.39 -17.84
C LEU A 79 -13.31 7.73 -19.23
N LEU A 80 -12.40 6.79 -19.41
CA LEU A 80 -12.36 5.84 -20.52
C LEU A 80 -13.06 4.54 -20.11
N LEU A 81 -13.60 3.83 -21.09
CA LEU A 81 -14.16 2.49 -20.91
C LEU A 81 -13.34 1.52 -21.76
N ASN A 82 -12.71 0.55 -21.12
CA ASN A 82 -11.86 -0.46 -21.75
C ASN A 82 -10.79 0.17 -22.67
N LYS A 83 -10.09 1.20 -22.16
CA LYS A 83 -9.01 1.96 -22.82
C LYS A 83 -9.46 2.76 -24.05
N ALA A 84 -10.76 2.88 -24.28
CA ALA A 84 -11.34 3.63 -25.38
C ALA A 84 -12.28 4.72 -24.87
N LYS A 85 -12.42 5.80 -25.66
CA LYS A 85 -13.37 6.87 -25.35
C LYS A 85 -14.78 6.32 -25.30
N MET A 86 -15.55 6.76 -24.31
CA MET A 86 -16.97 6.42 -24.22
C MET A 86 -17.75 7.12 -25.32
N SER A 87 -18.43 6.37 -26.19
CA SER A 87 -19.30 6.91 -27.24
C SER A 87 -20.44 5.95 -27.54
N LYS A 88 -21.67 6.49 -27.60
CA LYS A 88 -22.85 5.73 -28.03
C LYS A 88 -22.73 5.22 -29.46
N SER A 89 -22.05 5.95 -30.34
CA SER A 89 -21.93 5.60 -31.76
C SER A 89 -20.99 4.42 -32.03
N THR A 90 -20.00 4.18 -31.16
CA THR A 90 -19.06 3.06 -31.28
C THR A 90 -19.54 1.82 -30.53
N GLY A 91 -20.69 1.90 -29.84
CA GLY A 91 -21.17 0.86 -28.92
C GLY A 91 -20.39 0.77 -27.60
N ASN A 92 -19.29 1.51 -27.45
CA ASN A 92 -18.49 1.55 -26.22
C ASN A 92 -19.05 2.61 -25.26
N PHE A 93 -20.20 2.34 -24.68
CA PHE A 93 -20.87 3.23 -23.73
C PHE A 93 -21.59 2.41 -22.67
N MET A 94 -21.48 2.85 -21.42
CA MET A 94 -22.12 2.19 -20.29
C MET A 94 -22.74 3.27 -19.40
N THR A 95 -24.04 3.15 -19.13
CA THR A 95 -24.67 4.03 -18.14
C THR A 95 -24.40 3.52 -16.72
N LEU A 96 -24.63 4.36 -15.71
CA LEU A 96 -24.57 3.93 -14.31
C LEU A 96 -25.51 2.74 -14.03
N ALA A 97 -26.73 2.77 -14.59
CA ALA A 97 -27.69 1.69 -14.41
C ALA A 97 -27.22 0.38 -15.06
N ASP A 98 -26.57 0.46 -16.23
CA ASP A 98 -25.97 -0.71 -16.89
C ASP A 98 -24.82 -1.27 -16.04
N ALA A 99 -23.91 -0.42 -15.56
CA ALA A 99 -22.78 -0.83 -14.73
C ALA A 99 -23.23 -1.51 -13.42
N ILE A 100 -24.21 -0.92 -12.73
CA ILE A 100 -24.77 -1.51 -11.50
C ILE A 100 -25.47 -2.84 -11.80
N LYS A 101 -26.20 -2.94 -12.92
CA LYS A 101 -26.87 -4.18 -13.32
C LYS A 101 -25.87 -5.29 -13.67
N GLU A 102 -24.74 -4.93 -14.30
CA GLU A 102 -23.73 -5.88 -14.75
C GLU A 102 -22.79 -6.33 -13.61
N PHE A 103 -22.32 -5.40 -12.78
CA PHE A 103 -21.28 -5.67 -11.78
C PHE A 103 -21.75 -5.54 -10.32
N GLY A 104 -22.92 -4.93 -10.09
CA GLY A 104 -23.34 -4.52 -8.75
C GLY A 104 -22.75 -3.15 -8.34
N ALA A 105 -23.35 -2.54 -7.32
CA ALA A 105 -22.98 -1.21 -6.86
C ALA A 105 -21.55 -1.15 -6.29
N ASP A 106 -21.19 -2.09 -5.42
CA ASP A 106 -19.86 -2.12 -4.77
C ASP A 106 -18.75 -2.34 -5.78
N MET A 107 -18.92 -3.26 -6.72
CA MET A 107 -17.86 -3.55 -7.68
C MET A 107 -17.73 -2.46 -8.73
N THR A 108 -18.81 -1.77 -9.07
CA THR A 108 -18.74 -0.53 -9.86
C THR A 108 -17.93 0.54 -9.12
N ARG A 109 -18.16 0.75 -7.82
CA ARG A 109 -17.41 1.70 -6.99
C ARG A 109 -15.94 1.31 -6.82
N PHE A 110 -15.67 0.02 -6.57
CA PHE A 110 -14.32 -0.54 -6.49
C PHE A 110 -13.54 -0.24 -7.78
N ALA A 111 -14.15 -0.53 -8.94
CA ALA A 111 -13.53 -0.28 -10.23
C ALA A 111 -13.28 1.21 -10.49
N LEU A 112 -14.20 2.08 -10.05
CA LEU A 112 -14.03 3.53 -10.15
C LEU A 112 -12.91 4.05 -9.24
N ALA A 113 -12.69 3.45 -8.08
CA ALA A 113 -11.56 3.76 -7.21
C ALA A 113 -10.22 3.33 -7.83
N ASP A 114 -10.17 2.19 -8.53
CA ASP A 114 -8.96 1.73 -9.24
C ASP A 114 -8.69 2.49 -10.55
N ALA A 115 -9.70 3.16 -11.11
CA ALA A 115 -9.65 3.72 -12.47
C ALA A 115 -8.58 4.83 -12.64
N GLY A 116 -8.33 5.63 -11.60
CA GLY A 116 -7.30 6.66 -11.61
C GLY A 116 -7.63 7.89 -10.77
N ASP A 117 -6.60 8.45 -10.14
CA ASP A 117 -6.75 9.56 -9.19
C ASP A 117 -6.38 10.94 -9.77
N GLY A 118 -5.64 10.99 -10.88
CA GLY A 118 -5.07 12.24 -11.39
C GLY A 118 -5.95 13.02 -12.38
N MET A 119 -5.33 14.04 -12.99
CA MET A 119 -5.90 14.78 -14.13
C MET A 119 -5.76 14.02 -15.46
N ASP A 120 -4.92 12.99 -15.49
CA ASP A 120 -4.87 12.05 -16.61
C ASP A 120 -6.19 11.29 -16.71
N ASP A 121 -6.54 10.86 -17.92
CA ASP A 121 -7.79 10.15 -18.15
C ASP A 121 -7.79 8.82 -17.39
N ALA A 122 -8.81 8.63 -16.55
CA ALA A 122 -9.02 7.43 -15.77
C ALA A 122 -9.59 6.32 -16.67
N ASN A 123 -9.40 5.06 -16.31
CA ASN A 123 -9.88 3.94 -17.13
C ASN A 123 -10.70 2.93 -16.32
N PHE A 124 -11.97 2.80 -16.67
CA PHE A 124 -12.82 1.72 -16.20
C PHE A 124 -12.60 0.49 -17.08
N GLU A 125 -12.06 -0.59 -16.51
CA GLU A 125 -11.72 -1.81 -17.25
C GLU A 125 -12.54 -3.01 -16.74
N SER A 126 -13.47 -3.52 -17.56
CA SER A 126 -14.41 -4.58 -17.18
C SER A 126 -13.70 -5.87 -16.76
N THR A 127 -12.54 -6.18 -17.33
CA THR A 127 -11.74 -7.36 -16.94
C THR A 127 -11.19 -7.25 -15.52
N THR A 128 -10.77 -6.05 -15.12
CA THR A 128 -10.34 -5.76 -13.74
C THR A 128 -11.51 -5.90 -12.77
N VAL A 129 -12.70 -5.42 -13.14
CA VAL A 129 -13.92 -5.55 -12.31
C VAL A 129 -14.28 -7.02 -12.08
N ASN A 130 -14.29 -7.83 -13.14
CA ASN A 130 -14.58 -9.26 -13.05
C ASN A 130 -13.55 -10.02 -12.19
N ALA A 131 -12.26 -9.68 -12.31
CA ALA A 131 -11.23 -10.24 -11.45
C ALA A 131 -11.42 -9.85 -9.98
N ALA A 132 -11.85 -8.60 -9.72
CA ALA A 132 -12.12 -8.13 -8.37
C ALA A 132 -13.38 -8.79 -7.77
N ILE A 133 -14.43 -9.03 -8.57
CA ILE A 133 -15.64 -9.78 -8.15
C ILE A 133 -15.23 -11.15 -7.61
N LEU A 134 -14.43 -11.90 -8.39
CA LEU A 134 -13.97 -13.23 -7.98
C LEU A 134 -13.16 -13.17 -6.68
N ARG A 135 -12.24 -12.20 -6.55
CA ARG A 135 -11.45 -12.03 -5.32
C ARG A 135 -12.32 -11.71 -4.11
N MET A 136 -13.29 -10.80 -4.25
CA MET A 136 -14.22 -10.42 -3.17
C MET A 136 -15.09 -11.60 -2.72
N TYR A 137 -15.55 -12.42 -3.67
CA TYR A 137 -16.30 -13.63 -3.37
C TYR A 137 -15.44 -14.67 -2.62
N THR A 138 -14.24 -14.97 -3.13
CA THR A 138 -13.32 -15.89 -2.43
C THR A 138 -12.90 -15.37 -1.07
N GLN A 139 -12.81 -14.05 -0.91
CA GLN A 139 -12.51 -13.40 0.37
C GLN A 139 -13.65 -13.59 1.37
N LEU A 140 -14.90 -13.50 0.92
CA LEU A 140 -16.08 -13.73 1.75
C LEU A 140 -16.14 -15.18 2.23
N GLU A 141 -15.96 -16.15 1.32
CA GLU A 141 -15.93 -17.58 1.68
C GLU A 141 -14.83 -17.88 2.70
N TRP A 142 -13.62 -17.34 2.47
CA TRP A 142 -12.51 -17.47 3.42
C TRP A 142 -12.80 -16.79 4.76
N THR A 143 -13.45 -15.63 4.75
CA THR A 143 -13.87 -14.96 6.00
C THR A 143 -14.81 -15.86 6.80
N GLN A 144 -15.79 -16.48 6.13
CA GLN A 144 -16.70 -17.41 6.78
C GLN A 144 -16.00 -18.66 7.32
N SER A 145 -15.01 -19.21 6.62
CA SER A 145 -14.26 -20.38 7.10
C SER A 145 -13.39 -20.03 8.33
N VAL A 146 -12.75 -18.86 8.36
CA VAL A 146 -12.05 -18.35 9.57
C VAL A 146 -13.02 -18.25 10.74
N LEU A 147 -14.20 -17.67 10.54
CA LEU A 147 -15.19 -17.46 11.62
C LEU A 147 -15.80 -18.77 12.13
N LYS A 148 -15.83 -19.81 11.30
CA LYS A 148 -16.22 -21.19 11.69
C LYS A 148 -15.08 -21.95 12.38
N GLY A 149 -13.86 -21.42 12.40
CA GLY A 149 -12.69 -22.08 12.98
C GLY A 149 -12.08 -23.16 12.07
N GLU A 150 -12.34 -23.10 10.76
CA GLU A 150 -11.85 -24.07 9.77
C GLU A 150 -10.40 -23.76 9.32
N GLU A 151 -10.01 -22.49 9.33
CA GLU A 151 -8.69 -22.02 8.88
C GLU A 151 -7.68 -21.88 10.03
N ALA A 152 -8.16 -21.63 11.24
CA ALA A 152 -7.36 -21.24 12.40
C ALA A 152 -8.13 -21.47 13.70
N THR A 153 -7.45 -22.01 14.72
CA THR A 153 -8.03 -22.28 16.05
C THR A 153 -7.22 -21.68 17.20
N ARG A 154 -5.93 -21.36 16.99
CA ARG A 154 -5.08 -20.75 18.03
C ARG A 154 -5.57 -19.35 18.38
N THR A 155 -5.75 -19.11 19.67
CA THR A 155 -6.18 -17.82 20.26
C THR A 155 -5.09 -17.25 21.16
N GLY A 156 -5.21 -15.97 21.49
CA GLY A 156 -4.28 -15.27 22.40
C GLY A 156 -3.26 -14.39 21.68
N PRO A 157 -2.23 -13.91 22.40
CA PRO A 157 -1.32 -12.88 21.88
C PRO A 157 -0.51 -13.34 20.67
N SER A 158 -0.26 -12.40 19.76
CA SER A 158 0.61 -12.56 18.59
C SER A 158 2.08 -12.69 18.99
N THR A 159 2.52 -13.91 19.27
CA THR A 159 3.87 -14.19 19.81
C THR A 159 4.86 -14.69 18.75
N SER A 160 4.39 -15.36 17.70
CA SER A 160 5.26 -15.92 16.66
C SER A 160 5.86 -14.81 15.79
N PHE A 161 7.00 -15.11 15.14
CA PHE A 161 7.60 -14.16 14.18
C PHE A 161 6.62 -13.84 13.03
N HIS A 162 5.89 -14.84 12.53
CA HIS A 162 4.92 -14.66 11.46
C HIS A 162 3.71 -13.82 11.90
N ASP A 163 3.25 -13.98 13.15
CA ASP A 163 2.16 -13.16 13.69
C ASP A 163 2.57 -11.68 13.74
N LYS A 164 3.81 -11.39 14.18
CA LYS A 164 4.35 -10.02 14.22
C LYS A 164 4.46 -9.39 12.84
N VAL A 165 4.85 -10.17 11.83
CA VAL A 165 4.93 -9.71 10.44
C VAL A 165 3.54 -9.30 9.93
N LEU A 166 2.52 -10.14 10.12
CA LEU A 166 1.16 -9.81 9.68
C LEU A 166 0.59 -8.63 10.48
N ASP A 167 0.80 -8.58 11.80
CA ASP A 167 0.35 -7.47 12.63
C ASP A 167 0.94 -6.12 12.18
N SER A 168 2.25 -6.11 11.90
CA SER A 168 2.96 -4.94 11.39
C SER A 168 2.48 -4.56 9.98
N ALA A 169 2.17 -5.53 9.12
CA ALA A 169 1.61 -5.28 7.80
C ALA A 169 0.20 -4.65 7.88
N ILE A 170 -0.65 -5.11 8.81
CA ILE A 170 -1.96 -4.50 9.10
C ILE A 170 -1.77 -3.04 9.54
N ASN A 171 -0.87 -2.77 10.49
CA ASN A 171 -0.59 -1.43 10.99
C ASN A 171 -0.05 -0.50 9.89
N THR A 172 0.83 -1.02 9.04
CA THR A 172 1.36 -0.32 7.86
C THR A 172 0.24 0.03 6.88
N ALA A 173 -0.66 -0.91 6.58
CA ALA A 173 -1.80 -0.68 5.68
C ALA A 173 -2.75 0.39 6.23
N ILE A 174 -3.03 0.41 7.54
CA ILE A 174 -3.85 1.45 8.18
C ILE A 174 -3.22 2.84 7.97
N ASN A 175 -1.93 2.98 8.27
CA ASN A 175 -1.22 4.25 8.15
C ASN A 175 -1.14 4.72 6.68
N ALA A 176 -0.82 3.80 5.77
CA ALA A 176 -0.74 4.08 4.34
C ALA A 176 -2.10 4.46 3.75
N ALA A 177 -3.17 3.74 4.12
CA ALA A 177 -4.53 4.04 3.69
C ALA A 177 -4.98 5.42 4.20
N HIS A 178 -4.70 5.75 5.46
CA HIS A 178 -5.02 7.05 6.02
C HIS A 178 -4.34 8.18 5.24
N LYS A 179 -3.04 8.02 4.93
CA LYS A 179 -2.29 8.98 4.10
C LYS A 179 -2.89 9.10 2.70
N ALA A 180 -3.25 7.97 2.08
CA ALA A 180 -3.83 7.94 0.75
C ALA A 180 -5.22 8.61 0.71
N PHE A 181 -6.12 8.29 1.63
CA PHE A 181 -7.43 8.95 1.74
C PHE A 181 -7.30 10.45 2.04
N SER A 182 -6.39 10.84 2.92
CA SER A 182 -6.10 12.26 3.21
C SER A 182 -5.61 13.01 1.97
N GLY A 183 -4.83 12.35 1.12
CA GLY A 183 -4.38 12.86 -0.18
C GLY A 183 -5.40 12.70 -1.30
N MET A 184 -6.57 12.11 -1.03
CA MET A 184 -7.57 11.72 -2.03
C MET A 184 -6.95 10.85 -3.15
N LEU A 185 -6.04 9.93 -2.82
CA LEU A 185 -5.43 8.95 -3.72
C LEU A 185 -6.16 7.61 -3.53
N TYR A 186 -7.32 7.46 -4.15
CA TYR A 186 -8.23 6.34 -3.91
C TYR A 186 -7.71 5.03 -4.49
N ARG A 187 -6.97 5.08 -5.60
CA ARG A 187 -6.31 3.90 -6.17
C ARG A 187 -5.22 3.39 -5.24
N ASP A 188 -4.44 4.29 -4.66
CA ASP A 188 -3.41 3.91 -3.69
C ASP A 188 -4.03 3.40 -2.38
N ALA A 189 -5.11 4.04 -1.91
CA ALA A 189 -5.86 3.58 -0.74
C ALA A 189 -6.43 2.17 -0.96
N LEU A 190 -6.98 1.90 -2.15
CA LEU A 190 -7.46 0.58 -2.54
C LEU A 190 -6.31 -0.43 -2.64
N LYS A 191 -5.18 -0.05 -3.22
CA LYS A 191 -3.97 -0.88 -3.30
C LYS A 191 -3.54 -1.36 -1.92
N VAL A 192 -3.38 -0.44 -0.98
CA VAL A 192 -2.87 -0.79 0.36
C VAL A 192 -3.94 -1.46 1.24
N GLY A 193 -5.19 -1.01 1.18
CA GLY A 193 -6.28 -1.53 2.02
C GLY A 193 -6.86 -2.86 1.55
N PHE A 194 -6.67 -3.20 0.27
CA PHE A 194 -7.16 -4.45 -0.32
C PHE A 194 -6.03 -5.36 -0.79
N TYR A 195 -5.29 -4.97 -1.84
CA TYR A 195 -4.34 -5.86 -2.50
C TYR A 195 -3.12 -6.19 -1.65
N ASP A 196 -2.42 -5.18 -1.13
CA ASP A 196 -1.21 -5.39 -0.32
C ASP A 196 -1.55 -6.13 0.98
N LEU A 197 -2.68 -5.76 1.61
CA LEU A 197 -3.16 -6.40 2.82
C LEU A 197 -3.50 -7.88 2.56
N GLN A 198 -4.22 -8.21 1.49
CA GLN A 198 -4.47 -9.61 1.10
C GLN A 198 -3.19 -10.39 0.81
N ASN A 199 -2.19 -9.76 0.19
CA ASN A 199 -0.89 -10.40 -0.06
C ASN A 199 -0.20 -10.73 1.27
N ALA A 200 -0.14 -9.79 2.22
CA ALA A 200 0.45 -10.02 3.53
C ALA A 200 -0.22 -11.20 4.27
N ARG A 201 -1.56 -11.30 4.21
CA ARG A 201 -2.29 -12.45 4.76
C ARG A 201 -1.96 -13.74 4.01
N ASN A 202 -1.92 -13.74 2.68
CA ASN A 202 -1.57 -14.94 1.91
C ASN A 202 -0.17 -15.45 2.27
N SER A 203 0.77 -14.54 2.46
CA SER A 203 2.12 -14.85 2.90
C SER A 203 2.13 -15.44 4.31
N TYR A 204 1.40 -14.83 5.25
CA TYR A 204 1.22 -15.37 6.61
C TYR A 204 0.71 -16.82 6.60
N ILE A 205 -0.33 -17.11 5.82
CA ILE A 205 -0.88 -18.47 5.66
C ILE A 205 0.15 -19.41 5.02
N ALA A 206 0.83 -18.96 3.97
CA ALA A 206 1.77 -19.79 3.21
C ALA A 206 3.03 -20.14 4.01
N PHE A 207 3.46 -19.28 4.93
CA PHE A 207 4.65 -19.48 5.74
C PHE A 207 4.42 -20.36 6.95
N GLN A 208 3.17 -20.49 7.41
CA GLN A 208 2.81 -21.40 8.48
C GLN A 208 2.94 -22.85 8.00
N SER A 209 3.69 -23.69 8.73
CA SER A 209 3.64 -25.13 8.53
C SER A 209 2.53 -25.71 9.42
N PRO A 210 1.59 -26.50 8.87
CA PRO A 210 0.54 -27.16 9.65
C PRO A 210 1.07 -28.06 10.78
N GLU A 211 2.34 -28.45 10.72
CA GLU A 211 2.99 -29.34 11.68
C GLU A 211 3.59 -28.60 12.89
N ASP A 212 3.80 -27.29 12.82
CA ASP A 212 4.54 -26.53 13.83
C ASP A 212 3.66 -25.72 14.76
N GLU A 213 2.76 -24.91 14.19
CA GLU A 213 1.91 -24.01 14.95
C GLU A 213 0.69 -23.68 14.11
N ASP A 214 -0.48 -23.65 14.73
CA ASP A 214 -1.72 -23.24 14.07
C ASP A 214 -1.77 -21.71 13.87
N LEU A 215 -2.57 -21.24 12.91
CA LEU A 215 -2.74 -19.81 12.63
C LEU A 215 -3.46 -19.10 13.79
N ASN A 216 -3.13 -17.84 14.05
CA ASN A 216 -3.80 -17.05 15.10
C ASN A 216 -5.16 -16.53 14.60
N VAL A 217 -6.26 -17.10 15.11
CA VAL A 217 -7.62 -16.71 14.70
C VAL A 217 -7.98 -15.28 15.11
N ASP A 218 -7.46 -14.79 16.24
CA ASP A 218 -7.73 -13.43 16.72
C ASP A 218 -7.05 -12.40 15.81
N LEU A 219 -5.84 -12.70 15.34
CA LEU A 219 -5.13 -11.87 14.36
C LEU A 219 -5.81 -11.89 12.99
N LEU A 220 -6.31 -13.04 12.53
CA LEU A 220 -7.09 -13.11 11.28
C LEU A 220 -8.41 -12.34 11.38
N LYS A 221 -9.11 -12.39 12.52
CA LYS A 221 -10.30 -11.57 12.77
C LYS A 221 -9.97 -10.09 12.76
N ARG A 222 -8.86 -9.68 13.38
CA ARG A 222 -8.35 -8.30 13.31
C ARG A 222 -8.08 -7.87 11.88
N PHE A 223 -7.45 -8.73 11.08
CA PHE A 223 -7.24 -8.49 9.65
C PHE A 223 -8.57 -8.27 8.90
N ILE A 224 -9.57 -9.14 9.11
CA ILE A 224 -10.89 -9.05 8.46
C ILE A 224 -11.56 -7.73 8.84
N GLU A 225 -11.56 -7.38 10.13
CA GLU A 225 -12.14 -6.13 10.64
C GLU A 225 -11.48 -4.89 10.03
N VAL A 226 -10.14 -4.83 10.05
CA VAL A 226 -9.39 -3.71 9.48
C VAL A 226 -9.65 -3.60 7.98
N GLN A 227 -9.59 -4.72 7.24
CA GLN A 227 -9.87 -4.71 5.81
C GLN A 227 -11.30 -4.22 5.50
N ALA A 228 -12.30 -4.65 6.29
CA ALA A 228 -13.67 -4.16 6.13
C ALA A 228 -13.76 -2.64 6.35
N LEU A 229 -13.11 -2.12 7.40
CA LEU A 229 -13.08 -0.67 7.68
C LEU A 229 -12.41 0.12 6.54
N LEU A 230 -11.25 -0.33 6.07
CA LEU A 230 -10.51 0.33 5.00
C LEU A 230 -11.23 0.28 3.64
N LEU A 231 -12.02 -0.78 3.40
CA LEU A 231 -12.78 -0.96 2.17
C LEU A 231 -14.17 -0.30 2.22
N SER A 232 -14.68 0.06 3.41
CA SER A 232 -16.04 0.61 3.58
C SER A 232 -16.35 1.85 2.73
N PRO A 233 -15.40 2.78 2.44
CA PRO A 233 -15.68 3.90 1.53
C PRO A 233 -15.87 3.45 0.07
N PHE A 234 -15.36 2.28 -0.30
CA PHE A 234 -15.42 1.73 -1.66
C PHE A 234 -16.59 0.76 -1.83
N CYS A 235 -16.69 -0.25 -0.96
CA CYS A 235 -17.66 -1.35 -1.05
C CYS A 235 -18.55 -1.43 0.20
N PRO A 236 -19.37 -0.40 0.48
CA PRO A 236 -20.10 -0.29 1.74
C PRO A 236 -21.06 -1.45 2.02
N HIS A 237 -21.72 -2.01 1.01
CA HIS A 237 -22.72 -3.07 1.23
C HIS A 237 -22.04 -4.39 1.61
N TYR A 238 -20.95 -4.73 0.91
CA TYR A 238 -20.10 -5.87 1.22
C TYR A 238 -19.50 -5.74 2.63
N THR A 239 -18.99 -4.56 2.98
CA THR A 239 -18.36 -4.38 4.28
C THR A 239 -19.35 -4.38 5.43
N GLU A 240 -20.60 -3.95 5.20
CA GLU A 240 -21.69 -4.08 6.18
C GLU A 240 -21.99 -5.56 6.47
N GLU A 241 -22.08 -6.40 5.44
CA GLU A 241 -22.25 -7.86 5.60
C GLU A 241 -21.08 -8.49 6.38
N ILE A 242 -19.83 -8.12 6.05
CA ILE A 242 -18.65 -8.60 6.79
C ILE A 242 -18.69 -8.14 8.26
N TRP A 243 -19.15 -6.90 8.51
CA TRP A 243 -19.28 -6.33 9.85
C TRP A 243 -20.30 -7.13 10.69
N GLU A 244 -21.44 -7.47 10.09
CA GLU A 244 -22.45 -8.32 10.72
C GLU A 244 -21.92 -9.74 10.97
N LEU A 245 -21.22 -10.35 10.00
CA LEU A 245 -20.60 -11.66 10.15
C LEU A 245 -19.58 -11.71 11.29
N LEU A 246 -18.84 -10.61 11.52
CA LEU A 246 -17.93 -10.46 12.66
C LEU A 246 -18.66 -10.32 14.01
N GLY A 247 -19.99 -10.22 14.01
CA GLY A 247 -20.81 -10.03 15.21
C GLY A 247 -20.67 -8.64 15.83
N LYS A 248 -20.31 -7.63 15.03
CA LYS A 248 -20.15 -6.25 15.50
C LYS A 248 -21.53 -5.60 15.70
N GLU A 249 -21.63 -4.74 16.69
CA GLU A 249 -22.87 -4.00 16.96
C GLU A 249 -22.98 -2.74 16.09
N GLY A 250 -24.20 -2.45 15.64
CA GLY A 250 -24.49 -1.28 14.80
C GLY A 250 -23.94 -1.40 13.37
N SER A 251 -24.15 -0.34 12.59
CA SER A 251 -23.67 -0.25 11.21
C SER A 251 -22.19 0.14 11.14
N ILE A 252 -21.44 -0.41 10.18
CA ILE A 252 -20.04 -0.03 9.92
C ILE A 252 -19.90 1.46 9.59
N MET A 253 -20.98 2.09 9.11
CA MET A 253 -21.04 3.53 8.82
C MET A 253 -20.80 4.41 10.04
N ASN A 254 -21.02 3.88 11.25
CA ASN A 254 -20.75 4.58 12.51
C ASN A 254 -19.40 4.17 13.13
N ALA A 255 -18.66 3.27 12.51
CA ALA A 255 -17.38 2.81 13.02
C ALA A 255 -16.31 3.90 12.87
N ALA A 256 -15.41 3.97 13.84
CA ALA A 256 -14.24 4.85 13.77
C ALA A 256 -13.18 4.28 12.82
N TRP A 257 -12.30 5.15 12.33
CA TRP A 257 -11.11 4.73 11.61
C TRP A 257 -10.25 3.79 12.48
N PRO A 258 -9.71 2.67 11.94
CA PRO A 258 -8.92 1.73 12.72
C PRO A 258 -7.64 2.37 13.25
N VAL A 259 -7.27 2.06 14.49
CA VAL A 259 -6.06 2.56 15.13
C VAL A 259 -4.89 1.62 14.80
N ALA A 260 -3.82 2.17 14.24
CA ALA A 260 -2.58 1.43 14.00
C ALA A 260 -1.80 1.23 15.30
N GLY A 261 -1.27 0.03 15.49
CA GLY A 261 -0.24 -0.25 16.49
C GLY A 261 1.18 0.02 15.96
N ASP A 262 2.17 -0.50 16.67
CA ASP A 262 3.57 -0.39 16.27
C ASP A 262 3.86 -1.19 14.98
N VAL A 263 4.82 -0.70 14.20
CA VAL A 263 5.27 -1.35 12.95
C VAL A 263 6.69 -1.85 13.14
N ASP A 264 6.88 -3.16 12.98
CA ASP A 264 8.20 -3.80 12.91
C ASP A 264 8.66 -3.87 11.44
N ASP A 265 9.29 -2.80 10.97
CA ASP A 265 9.83 -2.71 9.61
C ASP A 265 10.89 -3.78 9.32
N GLU A 266 11.66 -4.18 10.34
CA GLU A 266 12.71 -5.19 10.22
C GLU A 266 12.10 -6.57 9.90
N ALA A 267 11.03 -6.93 10.60
CA ALA A 267 10.29 -8.17 10.36
C ALA A 267 9.64 -8.20 8.97
N ILE A 268 9.02 -7.10 8.54
CA ILE A 268 8.43 -6.97 7.20
C ILE A 268 9.51 -7.12 6.12
N GLU A 269 10.65 -6.43 6.26
CA GLU A 269 11.76 -6.57 5.32
C GLU A 269 12.32 -7.99 5.25
N GLY A 270 12.44 -8.67 6.41
CA GLY A 270 12.87 -10.06 6.48
C GLY A 270 11.90 -11.00 5.74
N CYS A 271 10.60 -10.78 5.89
CA CYS A 271 9.55 -11.51 5.19
C CYS A 271 9.64 -11.34 3.66
N LEU A 272 9.74 -10.10 3.17
CA LEU A 272 9.89 -9.82 1.73
C LEU A 272 11.15 -10.44 1.14
N TYR A 273 12.27 -10.40 1.90
CA TYR A 273 13.50 -11.07 1.52
C TYR A 273 13.31 -12.58 1.29
N ILE A 274 12.51 -13.24 2.14
CA ILE A 274 12.23 -14.67 2.00
C ILE A 274 11.38 -14.98 0.77
N GLU A 275 10.40 -14.14 0.43
CA GLU A 275 9.61 -14.29 -0.80
C GLU A 275 10.47 -14.21 -2.05
N ASP A 276 11.32 -13.18 -2.12
CA ASP A 276 12.27 -12.98 -3.22
C ASP A 276 13.28 -14.12 -3.31
N LEU A 277 13.76 -14.61 -2.16
CA LEU A 277 14.66 -15.75 -2.09
C LEU A 277 13.98 -17.03 -2.60
N ALA A 278 12.76 -17.32 -2.14
CA ALA A 278 12.00 -18.49 -2.59
C ALA A 278 11.73 -18.45 -4.10
N ALA A 279 11.33 -17.29 -4.64
CA ALA A 279 11.14 -17.11 -6.08
C ALA A 279 12.44 -17.34 -6.86
N SER A 280 13.56 -16.78 -6.38
CA SER A 280 14.89 -16.94 -6.97
C SER A 280 15.36 -18.39 -6.93
N MET A 281 15.12 -19.10 -5.83
CA MET A 281 15.44 -20.52 -5.69
C MET A 281 14.62 -21.38 -6.66
N ARG A 282 13.30 -21.12 -6.82
CA ARG A 282 12.47 -21.84 -7.80
C ARG A 282 12.97 -21.61 -9.23
N ALA A 283 13.30 -20.36 -9.58
CA ALA A 283 13.81 -20.00 -10.90
C ALA A 283 15.16 -20.69 -11.20
N LYS A 284 16.09 -20.71 -10.22
CA LYS A 284 17.37 -21.41 -10.35
C LYS A 284 17.18 -22.91 -10.49
N LEU A 285 16.35 -23.55 -9.66
CA LEU A 285 16.07 -24.98 -9.76
C LEU A 285 15.50 -25.36 -11.13
N ASN A 286 14.58 -24.56 -11.66
CA ASN A 286 14.00 -24.80 -12.98
C ASN A 286 15.08 -24.74 -14.08
N ASN A 287 16.01 -23.78 -14.00
CA ASN A 287 17.15 -23.71 -14.92
C ASN A 287 18.13 -24.89 -14.75
N THR A 288 18.27 -25.43 -13.54
CA THR A 288 19.13 -26.59 -13.26
C THR A 288 18.55 -27.89 -13.81
N LYS A 289 17.22 -28.08 -13.70
CA LYS A 289 16.48 -29.23 -14.25
C LYS A 289 16.29 -29.12 -15.76
N HIS A 290 16.11 -27.91 -16.28
CA HIS A 290 15.84 -27.64 -17.69
C HIS A 290 16.79 -26.56 -18.25
N PRO A 291 18.10 -26.86 -18.33
CA PRO A 291 19.08 -25.87 -18.77
C PRO A 291 18.92 -25.55 -20.25
N LYS A 292 18.99 -24.25 -20.60
CA LYS A 292 19.05 -23.81 -22.01
C LYS A 292 20.33 -24.26 -22.72
N LYS A 293 21.41 -24.52 -21.97
CA LYS A 293 22.70 -25.09 -22.42
C LYS A 293 23.32 -25.87 -21.27
N GLY A 294 23.80 -27.09 -21.53
CA GLY A 294 24.44 -27.95 -20.53
C GLY A 294 23.62 -29.19 -20.18
N LYS A 295 24.14 -30.01 -19.26
CA LYS A 295 23.49 -31.25 -18.82
C LYS A 295 22.50 -30.94 -17.71
N ALA A 296 21.27 -31.45 -17.83
CA ALA A 296 20.29 -31.40 -16.74
C ALA A 296 20.83 -32.16 -15.53
N THR A 297 20.61 -31.60 -14.34
CA THR A 297 20.94 -32.24 -13.06
C THR A 297 19.67 -32.30 -12.21
N ASN A 298 19.54 -33.38 -11.43
CA ASN A 298 18.40 -33.58 -10.53
C ASN A 298 18.89 -33.45 -9.09
N PRO A 299 19.00 -32.22 -8.58
CA PRO A 299 19.50 -32.02 -7.24
C PRO A 299 18.56 -32.62 -6.20
N THR A 300 19.16 -33.21 -5.17
CA THR A 300 18.46 -33.82 -4.03
C THR A 300 18.46 -32.91 -2.80
N LYS A 301 19.34 -31.90 -2.77
CA LYS A 301 19.49 -30.97 -1.63
C LYS A 301 19.83 -29.56 -2.12
N VAL A 302 19.39 -28.56 -1.34
CA VAL A 302 19.73 -27.14 -1.54
C VAL A 302 20.49 -26.63 -0.33
N THR A 303 21.60 -25.95 -0.55
CA THR A 303 22.36 -25.25 0.51
C THR A 303 22.29 -23.75 0.26
N ILE A 304 21.82 -23.02 1.27
CA ILE A 304 21.78 -21.55 1.33
C ILE A 304 22.95 -21.12 2.19
N THR A 305 23.94 -20.49 1.57
CA THR A 305 25.09 -19.91 2.26
C THR A 305 24.87 -18.41 2.42
N TYR A 306 24.79 -17.93 3.66
CA TYR A 306 24.67 -16.51 3.98
C TYR A 306 25.88 -16.03 4.77
N THR A 307 26.06 -14.72 4.88
CA THR A 307 27.09 -14.11 5.72
C THR A 307 26.60 -12.79 6.29
N ASP A 308 26.93 -12.54 7.55
CA ASP A 308 26.68 -11.23 8.20
C ASP A 308 27.85 -10.26 7.95
N VAL A 309 28.92 -10.72 7.30
CA VAL A 309 30.13 -9.94 7.07
C VAL A 309 30.04 -9.26 5.70
N TYR A 310 30.18 -7.93 5.67
CA TYR A 310 30.29 -7.21 4.41
C TYR A 310 31.64 -7.49 3.72
N PRO A 311 31.68 -7.67 2.39
CA PRO A 311 32.93 -7.67 1.64
C PRO A 311 33.74 -6.40 1.95
N GLU A 312 35.07 -6.53 2.00
CA GLU A 312 35.97 -5.41 2.34
C GLU A 312 35.72 -4.14 1.52
N TRP A 313 35.35 -4.30 0.24
CA TRP A 313 35.04 -3.16 -0.63
C TRP A 313 33.74 -2.45 -0.25
N GLN A 314 32.72 -3.17 0.23
CA GLN A 314 31.45 -2.58 0.69
C GLN A 314 31.66 -1.84 2.00
N GLN A 315 32.39 -2.46 2.95
CA GLN A 315 32.73 -1.82 4.21
C GLN A 315 33.52 -0.53 3.97
N ALA A 316 34.59 -0.59 3.17
CA ALA A 316 35.37 0.60 2.83
C ALA A 316 34.54 1.67 2.09
N THR A 317 33.55 1.26 1.30
CA THR A 317 32.63 2.21 0.65
C THR A 317 31.70 2.90 1.67
N LEU A 318 31.14 2.14 2.61
CA LEU A 318 30.30 2.69 3.69
C LEU A 318 31.10 3.63 4.59
N ASP A 319 32.31 3.23 4.99
CA ASP A 319 33.20 4.05 5.82
C ASP A 319 33.55 5.38 5.12
N THR A 320 33.82 5.32 3.81
CA THR A 320 34.07 6.52 3.00
C THR A 320 32.83 7.42 2.92
N LEU A 321 31.64 6.84 2.71
CA LEU A 321 30.40 7.60 2.66
C LEU A 321 30.07 8.22 4.03
N ALA A 322 30.34 7.52 5.13
CA ALA A 322 30.14 8.01 6.48
C ALA A 322 31.06 9.19 6.80
N GLN A 323 32.33 9.13 6.38
CA GLN A 323 33.29 10.23 6.54
C GLN A 323 32.92 11.48 5.75
N LEU A 324 32.30 11.31 4.57
CA LEU A 324 31.93 12.41 3.67
C LEU A 324 30.49 12.90 3.87
N TYR A 325 29.77 12.35 4.84
CA TYR A 325 28.41 12.76 5.15
C TYR A 325 28.42 14.00 6.04
N GLN A 326 27.74 15.05 5.61
CA GLN A 326 27.59 16.28 6.37
C GLN A 326 26.28 16.24 7.14
N GLU A 327 26.33 15.88 8.43
CA GLU A 327 25.15 15.75 9.31
C GLU A 327 24.31 17.03 9.34
N ASP A 328 24.95 18.21 9.38
CA ASP A 328 24.26 19.51 9.45
C ASP A 328 23.44 19.87 8.21
N GLN A 329 23.71 19.23 7.07
CA GLN A 329 23.02 19.49 5.79
C GLN A 329 22.31 18.26 5.21
N GLU A 330 22.33 17.14 5.93
CA GLU A 330 21.80 15.83 5.49
C GLU A 330 22.23 15.44 4.07
N THR A 331 23.45 15.79 3.69
CA THR A 331 23.93 15.69 2.30
C THR A 331 25.35 15.15 2.21
N TYR A 332 25.73 14.81 0.99
CA TYR A 332 27.09 14.39 0.65
C TYR A 332 27.72 15.43 -0.28
N GLU A 333 29.04 15.61 -0.17
CA GLU A 333 29.78 16.38 -1.17
C GLU A 333 29.70 15.79 -2.59
N ASN A 334 30.16 16.58 -3.54
CA ASN A 334 30.17 16.31 -4.98
C ASN A 334 30.54 14.85 -5.30
N ASN A 335 29.72 14.17 -6.09
CA ASN A 335 29.94 12.78 -6.51
C ASN A 335 31.35 12.52 -7.09
N LYS A 336 32.02 13.55 -7.65
CA LYS A 336 33.40 13.43 -8.14
C LYS A 336 34.42 13.11 -7.04
N GLU A 337 34.23 13.66 -5.84
CA GLU A 337 35.16 13.51 -4.72
C GLU A 337 35.05 12.13 -4.08
N ILE A 338 33.81 11.67 -3.86
CA ILE A 338 33.50 10.30 -3.43
C ILE A 338 34.15 9.29 -4.38
N VAL A 339 34.00 9.47 -5.70
CA VAL A 339 34.60 8.58 -6.70
C VAL A 339 36.13 8.66 -6.70
N GLY A 340 36.70 9.84 -6.45
CA GLY A 340 38.14 10.02 -6.35
C GLY A 340 38.75 9.21 -5.20
N ILE A 341 38.15 9.31 -4.01
CA ILE A 341 38.59 8.59 -2.81
C ILE A 341 38.39 7.09 -2.99
N LEU A 342 37.21 6.63 -3.45
CA LEU A 342 36.92 5.21 -3.66
C LEU A 342 37.87 4.53 -4.67
N LYS A 343 38.32 5.26 -5.72
CA LYS A 343 39.30 4.74 -6.68
C LYS A 343 40.71 4.54 -6.10
N SER A 344 41.01 5.23 -5.00
CA SER A 344 42.32 5.15 -4.33
C SER A 344 42.41 3.98 -3.34
N ILE A 345 41.29 3.32 -3.02
CA ILE A 345 41.24 2.20 -2.09
C ILE A 345 41.43 0.89 -2.87
N ASP A 346 42.47 0.13 -2.53
CA ASP A 346 42.87 -1.08 -3.25
C ASP A 346 41.80 -2.18 -3.25
N SER A 347 41.04 -2.33 -2.16
CA SER A 347 39.93 -3.29 -2.08
C SER A 347 38.72 -2.86 -2.93
N VAL A 348 38.53 -1.56 -3.18
CA VAL A 348 37.36 -1.00 -3.88
C VAL A 348 37.59 -0.89 -5.38
N LYS A 349 38.81 -0.53 -5.80
CA LYS A 349 39.20 -0.31 -7.19
C LYS A 349 38.82 -1.45 -8.16
N PRO A 350 38.93 -2.74 -7.82
CA PRO A 350 38.50 -3.85 -8.69
C PRO A 350 36.97 -3.91 -8.91
N HIS A 351 36.19 -3.31 -8.00
CA HIS A 351 34.74 -3.44 -7.96
C HIS A 351 33.99 -2.14 -8.34
N MET A 352 34.68 -1.14 -8.91
CA MET A 352 34.12 0.20 -9.17
C MET A 352 32.75 0.23 -9.86
N LYS A 353 32.45 -0.72 -10.76
CA LYS A 353 31.12 -0.82 -11.39
C LYS A 353 30.01 -1.14 -10.37
N LYS A 354 30.26 -2.08 -9.45
CA LYS A 354 29.34 -2.43 -8.35
C LYS A 354 29.26 -1.31 -7.31
N VAL A 355 30.40 -0.70 -7.02
CA VAL A 355 30.55 0.40 -6.05
C VAL A 355 29.64 1.58 -6.39
N MET A 356 29.58 2.01 -7.66
CA MET A 356 28.72 3.14 -8.04
C MET A 356 27.23 2.87 -7.81
N THR A 357 26.78 1.66 -8.12
CA THR A 357 25.40 1.25 -7.84
C THR A 357 25.13 1.22 -6.33
N PHE A 358 26.07 0.65 -5.57
CA PHE A 358 25.98 0.60 -4.11
C PHE A 358 25.93 2.00 -3.48
N VAL A 359 26.81 2.91 -3.89
CA VAL A 359 26.80 4.33 -3.47
C VAL A 359 25.44 4.97 -3.74
N SER A 360 24.88 4.79 -4.95
CA SER A 360 23.58 5.37 -5.28
C SER A 360 22.45 4.82 -4.39
N GLN A 361 22.48 3.52 -4.08
CA GLN A 361 21.51 2.87 -3.20
C GLN A 361 21.65 3.35 -1.75
N THR A 362 22.88 3.44 -1.23
CA THR A 362 23.15 3.96 0.12
C THR A 362 22.71 5.42 0.26
N LYS A 363 22.98 6.27 -0.73
CA LYS A 363 22.51 7.67 -0.72
C LYS A 363 20.99 7.78 -0.66
N ALA A 364 20.29 6.99 -1.48
CA ALA A 364 18.83 6.94 -1.43
C ALA A 364 18.30 6.45 -0.08
N ALA A 365 18.96 5.45 0.52
CA ALA A 365 18.62 4.95 1.85
C ALA A 365 18.85 6.00 2.96
N VAL A 366 19.92 6.79 2.86
CA VAL A 366 20.20 7.89 3.80
C VAL A 366 19.20 9.03 3.65
N SER A 367 18.81 9.41 2.42
CA SER A 367 17.73 10.40 2.24
C SER A 367 16.38 9.95 2.81
N ALA A 368 16.12 8.63 2.85
CA ALA A 368 14.88 8.09 3.39
C ALA A 368 14.92 7.86 4.91
N ASN A 369 16.09 7.55 5.49
CA ASN A 369 16.21 7.02 6.86
C ASN A 369 17.27 7.73 7.73
N GLY A 370 17.88 8.79 7.23
CA GLY A 370 18.93 9.56 7.90
C GLY A 370 20.28 8.83 7.96
N ALA A 371 21.21 9.38 8.75
CA ALA A 371 22.59 8.94 8.90
C ALA A 371 22.76 7.47 9.34
N GLN A 372 21.70 6.85 9.86
CA GLN A 372 21.66 5.45 10.30
C GLN A 372 21.96 4.48 9.14
N ALA A 373 21.59 4.85 7.91
CA ALA A 373 21.85 4.07 6.71
C ALA A 373 23.31 4.14 6.21
N LEU A 374 24.20 4.87 6.91
CA LEU A 374 25.65 4.88 6.68
C LEU A 374 26.38 3.74 7.41
N LYS A 375 25.71 3.08 8.37
CA LYS A 375 26.23 1.86 8.98
C LYS A 375 25.89 0.66 8.09
N PRO A 376 26.68 -0.42 8.11
CA PRO A 376 26.30 -1.68 7.48
C PRO A 376 25.11 -2.25 8.26
N VAL A 377 23.89 -1.86 7.89
CA VAL A 377 22.69 -2.32 8.57
C VAL A 377 21.99 -3.29 7.63
N VAL A 378 22.29 -4.58 7.80
CA VAL A 378 21.25 -5.57 7.54
C VAL A 378 20.19 -5.29 8.60
N ARG A 379 19.06 -4.71 8.16
CA ARG A 379 17.97 -4.30 9.05
C ARG A 379 17.34 -5.47 9.80
N PHE A 380 17.61 -6.69 9.40
CA PHE A 380 17.21 -7.89 10.12
C PHE A 380 18.38 -8.87 10.15
N ARG A 381 18.38 -9.80 11.10
CA ARG A 381 19.40 -10.85 11.17
C ARG A 381 19.07 -11.95 10.16
N GLU A 382 19.82 -12.01 9.07
CA GLU A 382 19.55 -12.92 7.94
C GLU A 382 19.50 -14.39 8.40
N GLY A 383 20.41 -14.80 9.29
CA GLY A 383 20.41 -16.14 9.86
C GLY A 383 19.16 -16.50 10.68
N GLU A 384 18.66 -15.57 11.49
CA GLU A 384 17.45 -15.78 12.30
C GLU A 384 16.22 -15.88 11.41
N VAL A 385 16.09 -14.97 10.43
CA VAL A 385 15.00 -14.98 9.45
C VAL A 385 15.02 -16.27 8.64
N LEU A 386 16.16 -16.64 8.04
CA LEU A 386 16.29 -17.91 7.30
C LEU A 386 15.91 -19.12 8.18
N GLY A 387 16.29 -19.10 9.46
CA GLY A 387 15.92 -20.12 10.44
C GLY A 387 14.40 -20.26 10.59
N HIS A 388 13.67 -19.14 10.74
CA HIS A 388 12.21 -19.15 10.83
C HIS A 388 11.52 -19.73 9.59
N TYR A 389 12.08 -19.55 8.39
CA TYR A 389 11.43 -19.95 7.13
C TYR A 389 12.04 -21.19 6.47
N THR A 390 12.93 -21.93 7.15
CA THR A 390 13.65 -23.07 6.53
C THR A 390 12.69 -24.13 5.98
N LYS A 391 11.64 -24.47 6.74
CA LYS A 391 10.64 -25.47 6.34
C LYS A 391 9.80 -24.99 5.16
N TYR A 392 9.36 -23.74 5.20
CA TYR A 392 8.67 -23.12 4.07
C TYR A 392 9.53 -23.18 2.81
N LEU A 393 10.80 -22.77 2.88
CA LEU A 393 11.73 -22.79 1.75
C LEU A 393 11.90 -24.22 1.20
N SER A 394 11.99 -25.21 2.09
CA SER A 394 12.11 -26.62 1.72
C SER A 394 10.84 -27.17 1.04
N ALA A 395 9.66 -26.92 1.61
CA ALA A 395 8.38 -27.29 1.02
C ALA A 395 8.15 -26.60 -0.34
N SER A 396 8.49 -25.32 -0.43
CA SER A 396 8.32 -24.51 -1.62
C SER A 396 9.15 -25.00 -2.82
N ILE A 397 10.33 -25.57 -2.55
CA ILE A 397 11.23 -26.09 -3.59
C ILE A 397 11.12 -27.61 -3.77
N GLY A 398 10.48 -28.30 -2.82
CA GLY A 398 10.36 -29.76 -2.80
C GLY A 398 11.67 -30.50 -2.53
N LEU A 399 12.65 -29.83 -1.89
CA LEU A 399 13.96 -30.39 -1.55
C LEU A 399 14.37 -29.95 -0.13
N PRO A 400 15.10 -30.80 0.63
CA PRO A 400 15.73 -30.39 1.88
C PRO A 400 16.60 -29.14 1.70
N VAL A 401 16.41 -28.16 2.59
CA VAL A 401 17.18 -26.92 2.63
C VAL A 401 18.11 -26.94 3.84
N GLU A 402 19.38 -26.69 3.60
CA GLU A 402 20.40 -26.49 4.63
C GLU A 402 20.88 -25.05 4.60
N ILE A 403 20.98 -24.42 5.78
CA ILE A 403 21.47 -23.06 5.93
C ILE A 403 22.86 -23.11 6.54
N VAL A 404 23.81 -22.43 5.91
CA VAL A 404 25.21 -22.35 6.34
C VAL A 404 25.61 -20.89 6.46
N CYS A 405 26.16 -20.51 7.61
CA CYS A 405 26.81 -19.22 7.81
C CYS A 405 28.28 -19.31 7.39
N GLU A 406 28.72 -18.48 6.45
CA GLU A 406 30.13 -18.37 6.07
C GLU A 406 30.77 -17.20 6.83
N SER A 407 31.91 -17.47 7.48
CA SER A 407 32.63 -16.48 8.29
C SER A 407 33.39 -15.43 7.46
N LYS A 408 33.43 -15.60 6.14
CA LYS A 408 34.03 -14.67 5.17
C LYS A 408 33.07 -14.45 4.01
N ALA A 409 33.05 -13.23 3.49
CA ALA A 409 32.20 -12.84 2.35
C ALA A 409 32.78 -13.31 0.99
N ASP A 410 33.26 -14.56 0.92
CA ASP A 410 33.93 -15.11 -0.25
C ASP A 410 32.91 -15.57 -1.32
N LYS A 411 31.76 -16.12 -0.90
CA LYS A 411 30.72 -16.62 -1.81
C LYS A 411 29.40 -15.87 -1.72
N ALA A 412 29.10 -15.26 -0.58
CA ALA A 412 27.85 -14.56 -0.31
C ALA A 412 28.10 -13.09 0.04
N GLU A 413 27.11 -12.23 -0.22
CA GLU A 413 27.03 -10.86 0.31
C GLU A 413 25.78 -10.79 1.21
N PRO A 414 25.74 -9.93 2.25
CA PRO A 414 24.52 -9.76 3.04
C PRO A 414 23.27 -9.45 2.18
N LYS A 415 22.13 -10.06 2.51
CA LYS A 415 20.88 -10.08 1.71
C LYS A 415 21.01 -10.70 0.30
N LYS A 416 22.16 -11.29 -0.04
CA LYS A 416 22.41 -12.00 -1.31
C LYS A 416 23.07 -13.34 -1.03
N PRO A 417 22.32 -14.30 -0.47
CA PRO A 417 22.87 -15.60 -0.16
C PRO A 417 23.31 -16.32 -1.43
N PHE A 418 24.37 -17.11 -1.31
CA PHE A 418 24.78 -18.03 -2.35
C PHE A 418 23.94 -19.31 -2.24
N ILE A 419 23.34 -19.70 -3.37
CA ILE A 419 22.45 -20.88 -3.43
C ILE A 419 23.13 -21.92 -4.31
N SER A 420 23.41 -23.09 -3.74
CA SER A 420 23.93 -24.25 -4.45
C SER A 420 22.97 -25.43 -4.39
N TYR A 421 22.93 -26.18 -5.49
CA TYR A 421 22.14 -27.39 -5.65
C TYR A 421 23.10 -28.57 -5.77
N SER A 422 22.94 -29.57 -4.92
CA SER A 422 23.77 -30.78 -4.90
C SER A 422 22.95 -32.04 -5.16
N GLU A 423 23.60 -33.06 -5.72
CA GLU A 423 23.04 -34.42 -5.88
C GLU A 423 23.22 -35.26 -4.62
#